data_AF-A0A519WPZ4-F1
#
_entry.id   AF-A0A519WPZ4-F1
#
_cell.length_a   1.000
_cell.length_b   1.000
_cell.length_c   1.000
_cell.angle_alpha   90.00
_cell.angle_beta   90.00
_cell.angle_gamma   90.00
#
_symmetry.space_group_name_H-M   'P 1'
#
loop_
_entity.id
_entity.type
_entity.pdbx_description
1 polymer ?
#
loop_
_entity_poly.entity_id
_entity_poly.type
_entity_poly.pdbx_seq_one_letter_code
_entity_poly.pdbx_strand_id
1 'polypeptide(L)'
;MVQSLLRFYQENQSLFTFIRRYNTSQQRRTDWGRTVSQQQPLIQAGKPVYANPITKQKTAHYDEELLVLFMNTMQQLSQQYGFRLTINPLYTLLTETEFKRFQASATRRLKQIRSRYFSDKLVRLWQLLHLYYAHQEQMRSQRAFREILIVRDFNIVFEDMIDALLSDPKPTLPAAFKDQPDGKRVDHIYAYTGLLEPQGDSIYHIGDSKYYTAGNTIGPESVFKQFTYARNVIQLNIDLLNEGKLAPPLRYRDEVTEGYAPTPNFFISAFVNDLNFGTDGLALRDDTDKLRTNRHFADRLFDRDTLLLQAYNINFLYVLATYVSPDAAQQNRFRESTRQRFRTEMVTYLNKSYSFWKITPHPSTFDSFVTKHFRQLIGRMYRPAAFETAPEQSLLIAFPNQNNTPAFLSAFEKEATLSIFTLS
;
A
#
# COMPACT_ATOMS: atom_id res chain seq x y z
N MET A 1 0.64 -14.29 8.77
CA MET A 1 0.62 -14.52 10.24
C MET A 1 1.37 -13.43 11.00
N VAL A 2 2.59 -13.07 10.60
CA VAL A 2 3.36 -11.95 11.21
C VAL A 2 2.58 -10.63 11.12
N GLN A 3 1.99 -10.32 9.97
CA GLN A 3 1.12 -9.14 9.78
C GLN A 3 -0.06 -9.11 10.78
N SER A 4 -0.71 -10.25 11.02
CA SER A 4 -1.84 -10.34 11.95
C SER A 4 -1.40 -10.12 13.41
N LEU A 5 -0.19 -10.55 13.79
CA LEU A 5 0.39 -10.29 15.10
C LEU A 5 0.79 -8.81 15.26
N LEU A 6 1.40 -8.21 14.24
CA LEU A 6 1.78 -6.79 14.23
C LEU A 6 0.55 -5.88 14.31
N ARG A 7 -0.47 -6.15 13.49
CA ARG A 7 -1.73 -5.43 13.52
C ARG A 7 -2.43 -5.55 14.87
N PHE A 8 -2.46 -6.76 15.45
CA PHE A 8 -2.99 -6.96 16.79
C PHE A 8 -2.23 -6.15 17.84
N TYR A 9 -0.89 -6.08 17.74
CA TYR A 9 -0.06 -5.27 18.62
C TYR A 9 -0.43 -3.78 18.53
N GLN A 10 -0.52 -3.23 17.32
CA GLN A 10 -0.82 -1.82 17.09
C GLN A 10 -2.23 -1.45 17.58
N GLU A 11 -3.23 -2.28 17.29
CA GLU A 11 -4.64 -1.99 17.61
C GLU A 11 -5.00 -2.14 19.10
N ASN A 12 -4.14 -2.77 19.93
CA ASN A 12 -4.51 -3.18 21.29
C ASN A 12 -3.55 -2.69 22.40
N GLN A 13 -2.80 -1.61 22.19
CA GLN A 13 -1.89 -1.03 23.21
C GLN A 13 -2.59 -0.66 24.53
N SER A 14 -3.82 -0.15 24.45
CA SER A 14 -4.64 0.20 25.62
C SER A 14 -5.01 -1.03 26.45
N LEU A 15 -5.29 -2.16 25.80
CA LEU A 15 -5.60 -3.44 26.45
C LEU A 15 -4.41 -3.96 27.27
N PHE A 16 -3.19 -3.92 26.72
CA PHE A 16 -1.99 -4.38 27.42
C PHE A 16 -1.75 -3.57 28.69
N THR A 17 -1.84 -2.25 28.58
CA THR A 17 -1.69 -1.34 29.71
C THR A 17 -2.76 -1.58 30.79
N PHE A 18 -4.01 -1.80 30.37
CA PHE A 18 -5.12 -2.12 31.26
C PHE A 18 -4.89 -3.42 32.04
N ILE A 19 -4.54 -4.52 31.35
CA ILE A 19 -4.32 -5.84 31.97
C ILE A 19 -3.19 -5.78 32.99
N ARG A 20 -2.08 -5.12 32.66
CA ARG A 20 -0.98 -4.96 33.63
C ARG A 20 -1.43 -4.19 34.86
N ARG A 21 -2.06 -3.02 34.69
CA ARG A 21 -2.55 -2.21 35.82
C ARG A 21 -3.53 -2.99 36.69
N TYR A 22 -4.43 -3.75 36.06
CA TYR A 22 -5.36 -4.62 36.77
C TYR A 22 -4.64 -5.69 37.59
N ASN A 23 -3.68 -6.42 37.01
CA ASN A 23 -2.91 -7.45 37.72
C ASN A 23 -2.10 -6.86 38.89
N THR A 24 -1.42 -5.73 38.68
CA THR A 24 -0.65 -5.04 39.75
C THR A 24 -1.57 -4.57 40.89
N SER A 25 -2.82 -4.18 40.60
CA SER A 25 -3.77 -3.78 41.65
C SER A 25 -4.20 -4.95 42.55
N GLN A 26 -4.29 -6.16 41.99
CA GLN A 26 -4.65 -7.38 42.73
C GLN A 26 -3.53 -7.86 43.67
N GLN A 27 -2.27 -7.57 43.34
CA GLN A 27 -1.10 -7.90 44.17
C GLN A 27 -1.07 -7.14 45.51
N ARG A 28 -1.91 -6.10 45.69
CA ARG A 28 -1.92 -5.27 46.90
C ARG A 28 -2.88 -5.74 48.01
N ARG A 29 -3.53 -6.91 47.86
CA ARG A 29 -4.39 -7.47 48.93
C ARG A 29 -3.55 -8.28 49.92
N THR A 30 -3.29 -7.71 51.09
CA THR A 30 -2.60 -8.36 52.22
C THR A 30 -3.39 -9.55 52.74
N ASP A 31 -2.73 -10.71 52.87
CA ASP A 31 -3.21 -11.85 53.64
C ASP A 31 -2.88 -11.62 55.12
N TRP A 32 -3.78 -10.94 55.83
CA TRP A 32 -3.56 -10.62 57.25
C TRP A 32 -3.41 -11.87 58.11
N GLY A 33 -4.06 -13.00 57.77
CA GLY A 33 -3.96 -14.25 58.50
C GLY A 33 -2.54 -14.84 58.43
N ARG A 34 -1.97 -14.93 57.22
CA ARG A 34 -0.57 -15.37 57.05
C ARG A 34 0.43 -14.36 57.61
N THR A 35 0.17 -13.07 57.42
CA THR A 35 1.06 -11.99 57.90
C THR A 35 1.22 -12.03 59.42
N VAL A 36 0.11 -12.12 60.16
CA VAL A 36 0.13 -12.18 61.63
C VAL A 36 0.76 -13.50 62.13
N SER A 37 0.56 -14.60 61.41
CA SER A 37 1.09 -15.91 61.79
C SER A 37 2.59 -16.10 61.51
N GLN A 38 3.13 -15.45 60.47
CA GLN A 38 4.48 -15.76 59.97
C GLN A 38 5.47 -14.60 60.16
N GLN A 39 5.00 -13.39 60.48
CA GLN A 39 5.87 -12.25 60.72
C GLN A 39 5.74 -11.76 62.15
N GLN A 40 6.86 -11.30 62.71
CA GLN A 40 6.83 -10.61 63.99
C GLN A 40 6.50 -9.13 63.76
N PRO A 41 5.47 -8.59 64.43
CA PRO A 41 5.19 -7.17 64.37
C PRO A 41 6.23 -6.36 65.17
N LEU A 42 6.51 -5.16 64.70
CA LEU A 42 7.17 -4.14 65.50
C LEU A 42 6.10 -3.45 66.36
N ILE A 43 6.29 -3.39 67.67
CA ILE A 43 5.34 -2.71 68.56
C ILE A 43 5.70 -1.23 68.64
N GLN A 44 4.82 -0.37 68.12
CA GLN A 44 4.96 1.07 68.18
C GLN A 44 3.73 1.68 68.86
N ALA A 45 3.94 2.40 69.96
CA ALA A 45 2.86 3.01 70.76
C ALA A 45 1.72 2.03 71.14
N GLY A 46 2.08 0.80 71.54
CA GLY A 46 1.12 -0.23 71.94
C GLY A 46 0.34 -0.89 70.79
N LYS A 47 0.67 -0.57 69.53
CA LYS A 47 0.03 -1.17 68.34
C LYS A 47 1.05 -1.99 67.54
N PRO A 48 0.67 -3.19 67.06
CA PRO A 48 1.53 -3.99 66.19
C PRO A 48 1.56 -3.42 64.77
N VAL A 49 2.76 -3.16 64.26
CA VAL A 49 3.02 -2.68 62.88
C VAL A 49 3.85 -3.74 62.15
N TYR A 50 3.33 -4.21 61.01
CA TYR A 50 4.01 -5.20 60.16
C TYR A 50 4.69 -4.47 59.00
N ALA A 51 6.02 -4.52 58.96
CA ALA A 51 6.79 -3.84 57.92
C ALA A 51 6.66 -4.49 56.53
N ASN A 52 6.48 -5.82 56.46
CA ASN A 52 6.48 -6.59 55.22
C ASN A 52 5.25 -7.49 55.06
N PRO A 53 4.02 -6.94 55.01
CA PRO A 53 2.79 -7.75 54.95
C PRO A 53 2.81 -8.81 53.82
N ILE A 54 2.44 -10.04 54.16
CA ILE A 54 2.36 -11.15 53.21
C ILE A 54 1.10 -10.97 52.37
N THR A 55 1.23 -10.92 51.05
CA THR A 55 0.10 -10.72 50.13
C THR A 55 -0.51 -12.04 49.67
N LYS A 56 -1.83 -12.04 49.43
CA LYS A 56 -2.55 -13.22 48.93
C LYS A 56 -2.49 -13.26 47.41
N GLN A 57 -1.61 -14.10 46.85
CA GLN A 57 -1.59 -14.33 45.40
C GLN A 57 -2.63 -15.40 45.04
N LYS A 58 -3.75 -14.99 44.42
CA LYS A 58 -4.93 -15.87 44.26
C LYS A 58 -4.96 -16.67 42.95
N THR A 59 -4.16 -16.34 41.92
CA THR A 59 -4.21 -17.02 40.61
C THR A 59 -2.89 -16.91 39.83
N ALA A 60 -2.52 -17.96 39.09
CA ALA A 60 -1.54 -17.86 38.02
C ALA A 60 -2.09 -16.94 36.92
N HIS A 61 -1.38 -15.86 36.58
CA HIS A 61 -1.82 -14.90 35.56
C HIS A 61 -1.54 -15.45 34.15
N TYR A 62 -2.37 -16.39 33.68
CA TYR A 62 -2.26 -16.91 32.31
C TYR A 62 -2.36 -15.81 31.24
N ASP A 63 -3.14 -14.77 31.50
CA ASP A 63 -3.17 -13.54 30.68
C ASP A 63 -1.81 -12.87 30.59
N GLU A 64 -1.10 -12.78 31.70
CA GLU A 64 0.21 -12.15 31.77
C GLU A 64 1.29 -13.02 31.15
N GLU A 65 1.21 -14.34 31.36
CA GLU A 65 2.06 -15.29 30.67
C GLU A 65 1.88 -15.19 29.14
N LEU A 66 0.64 -15.19 28.64
CA LEU A 66 0.35 -15.04 27.21
C LEU A 66 0.91 -13.72 26.67
N LEU A 67 0.73 -12.62 27.40
CA LEU A 67 1.22 -11.31 26.99
C LEU A 67 2.75 -11.23 27.02
N VAL A 68 3.43 -11.81 28.01
CA VAL A 68 4.89 -11.91 28.04
C VAL A 68 5.39 -12.71 26.83
N LEU A 69 4.79 -13.86 26.53
CA LEU A 69 5.15 -14.66 25.35
C LEU A 69 4.94 -13.89 24.04
N PHE A 70 3.83 -13.16 23.94
CA PHE A 70 3.55 -12.29 22.79
C PHE A 70 4.57 -11.16 22.66
N MET A 71 4.91 -10.46 23.75
CA MET A 71 5.89 -9.37 23.73
C MET A 71 7.30 -9.86 23.36
N ASN A 72 7.73 -11.02 23.87
CA ASN A 72 8.98 -11.65 23.43
C ASN A 72 8.94 -12.02 21.94
N THR A 73 7.81 -12.50 21.45
CA THR A 73 7.62 -12.80 20.01
C THR A 73 7.73 -11.53 19.18
N MET A 74 7.09 -10.43 19.59
CA MET A 74 7.19 -9.14 18.90
C MET A 74 8.61 -8.58 18.92
N GLN A 75 9.35 -8.76 20.02
CA GLN A 75 10.77 -8.35 20.10
C GLN A 75 11.63 -9.17 19.14
N GLN A 76 11.44 -10.49 19.10
CA GLN A 76 12.16 -11.36 18.16
C GLN A 76 11.85 -10.98 16.71
N LEU A 77 10.57 -10.74 16.38
CA LEU A 77 10.18 -10.32 15.04
C LEU A 77 10.82 -8.96 14.68
N SER A 78 10.85 -8.02 15.62
CA SER A 78 11.53 -6.73 15.44
C SER A 78 13.02 -6.90 15.16
N GLN A 79 13.71 -7.79 15.88
CA GLN A 79 15.12 -8.11 15.65
C GLN A 79 15.35 -8.85 14.32
N GLN A 80 14.50 -9.82 14.00
CA GLN A 80 14.62 -10.67 12.81
C GLN A 80 14.36 -9.90 11.51
N TYR A 81 13.40 -8.99 11.52
CA TYR A 81 12.95 -8.24 10.34
C TYR A 81 13.40 -6.77 10.35
N GLY A 82 14.16 -6.35 11.37
CA GLY A 82 14.80 -5.02 11.43
C GLY A 82 13.87 -3.82 11.64
N PHE A 83 12.58 -4.03 11.94
CA PHE A 83 11.65 -2.92 12.18
C PHE A 83 11.75 -2.40 13.63
N ARG A 84 11.67 -1.08 13.83
CA ARG A 84 11.68 -0.46 15.15
C ARG A 84 10.32 -0.62 15.82
N LEU A 85 10.24 -1.47 16.84
CA LEU A 85 9.03 -1.64 17.66
C LEU A 85 9.35 -1.35 19.12
N THR A 86 8.69 -0.34 19.68
CA THR A 86 8.80 -0.03 21.12
C THR A 86 7.96 -1.04 21.87
N ILE A 87 8.61 -2.05 22.46
CA ILE A 87 7.94 -3.02 23.33
C ILE A 87 7.44 -2.31 24.57
N ASN A 88 6.22 -2.62 25.00
CA ASN A 88 5.63 -2.02 26.17
C ASN A 88 6.51 -2.31 27.42
N PRO A 89 7.12 -1.29 28.04
CA PRO A 89 8.09 -1.46 29.13
C PRO A 89 7.46 -2.00 30.41
N LEU A 90 6.12 -2.06 30.46
CA LEU A 90 5.38 -2.65 31.57
C LEU A 90 5.60 -4.16 31.69
N TYR A 91 6.00 -4.85 30.63
CA TYR A 91 6.22 -6.30 30.63
C TYR A 91 7.71 -6.63 30.73
N THR A 92 8.04 -7.47 31.69
CA THR A 92 9.38 -8.07 31.79
C THR A 92 9.47 -9.21 30.78
N LEU A 93 10.39 -9.09 29.83
CA LEU A 93 10.62 -10.11 28.82
C LEU A 93 11.38 -11.31 29.41
N LEU A 94 11.27 -12.44 28.72
CA LEU A 94 12.01 -13.64 29.09
C LEU A 94 13.47 -13.44 28.69
N THR A 95 14.38 -14.11 29.38
CA THR A 95 15.76 -14.19 28.90
C THR A 95 15.81 -14.99 27.60
N GLU A 96 16.87 -14.81 26.80
CA GLU A 96 17.02 -15.56 25.55
C GLU A 96 16.94 -17.08 25.75
N THR A 97 17.49 -17.58 26.85
CA THR A 97 17.53 -19.02 27.14
C THR A 97 16.15 -19.56 27.48
N GLU A 98 15.37 -18.83 28.28
CA GLU A 98 13.98 -19.15 28.61
C GLU A 98 13.09 -19.09 27.36
N PHE A 99 13.28 -18.06 26.52
CA PHE A 99 12.50 -17.91 25.30
C PHE A 99 12.82 -19.02 24.29
N LYS A 100 14.10 -19.39 24.12
CA LYS A 100 14.51 -20.53 23.28
C LYS A 100 13.89 -21.85 23.78
N ARG A 101 13.83 -22.09 25.09
CA ARG A 101 13.14 -23.26 25.66
C ARG A 101 11.64 -23.25 25.37
N PHE A 102 10.99 -22.09 25.50
CA PHE A 102 9.60 -21.94 25.09
C PHE A 102 9.42 -22.26 23.61
N GLN A 103 10.24 -21.70 22.72
CA GLN A 103 10.16 -21.91 21.27
C GLN A 103 10.32 -23.39 20.86
N ALA A 104 11.10 -24.16 21.60
CA ALA A 104 11.25 -25.60 21.35
C ALA A 104 9.99 -26.41 21.66
N SER A 105 9.05 -25.85 22.43
CA SER A 105 7.81 -26.51 22.88
C SER A 105 6.59 -25.60 22.78
N ALA A 106 6.63 -24.63 21.86
CA ALA A 106 5.71 -23.49 21.87
C ALA A 106 4.27 -23.91 21.65
N THR A 107 3.98 -24.80 20.68
CA THR A 107 2.61 -25.30 20.46
C THR A 107 2.09 -26.06 21.67
N ARG A 108 2.94 -26.90 22.29
CA ARG A 108 2.59 -27.65 23.50
C ARG A 108 2.30 -26.71 24.67
N ARG A 109 3.14 -25.69 24.90
CA ARG A 109 2.94 -24.74 26.00
C ARG A 109 1.69 -23.90 25.78
N LEU A 110 1.46 -23.41 24.56
CA LEU A 110 0.26 -22.64 24.21
C LEU A 110 -1.01 -23.47 24.42
N LYS A 111 -1.02 -24.77 24.09
CA LYS A 111 -2.16 -25.66 24.41
C LYS A 111 -2.42 -25.79 25.92
N GLN A 112 -1.39 -25.78 26.77
CA GLN A 112 -1.56 -25.88 28.23
C GLN A 112 -2.23 -24.64 28.84
N ILE A 113 -2.00 -23.46 28.26
CA ILE A 113 -2.57 -22.20 28.73
C ILE A 113 -3.88 -21.81 28.02
N ARG A 114 -4.34 -22.64 27.08
CA ARG A 114 -5.61 -22.46 26.33
C ARG A 114 -6.81 -22.36 27.27
N SER A 115 -7.76 -21.47 26.93
CA SER A 115 -9.04 -21.29 27.63
C SER A 115 -8.92 -20.82 29.09
N ARG A 116 -7.79 -20.20 29.45
CA ARG A 116 -7.56 -19.63 30.79
C ARG A 116 -7.55 -18.09 30.79
N TYR A 117 -8.12 -17.48 29.75
CA TYR A 117 -8.10 -16.04 29.53
C TYR A 117 -9.47 -15.40 29.73
N PHE A 118 -9.48 -14.18 30.26
CA PHE A 118 -10.72 -13.50 30.65
C PHE A 118 -11.39 -12.69 29.53
N SER A 119 -10.79 -12.58 28.33
CA SER A 119 -11.37 -11.80 27.21
C SER A 119 -11.22 -12.43 25.83
N ASP A 120 -12.20 -12.18 24.96
CA ASP A 120 -12.21 -12.64 23.55
C ASP A 120 -10.99 -12.13 22.76
N LYS A 121 -10.50 -10.93 23.10
CA LYS A 121 -9.27 -10.38 22.51
C LYS A 121 -8.04 -11.24 22.86
N LEU A 122 -7.94 -11.74 24.08
CA LEU A 122 -6.86 -12.64 24.48
C LEU A 122 -7.00 -14.04 23.88
N VAL A 123 -8.23 -14.52 23.70
CA VAL A 123 -8.49 -15.76 22.94
C VAL A 123 -7.99 -15.62 21.50
N ARG A 124 -8.30 -14.49 20.85
CA ARG A 124 -7.81 -14.17 19.50
C ARG A 124 -6.28 -14.06 19.45
N LEU A 125 -5.67 -13.40 20.43
CA LEU A 125 -4.21 -13.33 20.55
C LEU A 125 -3.58 -14.73 20.65
N TRP A 126 -4.14 -15.57 21.52
CA TRP A 126 -3.68 -16.94 21.68
C TRP A 126 -3.77 -17.73 20.37
N GLN A 127 -4.88 -17.60 19.64
CA GLN A 127 -5.05 -18.26 18.33
C GLN A 127 -3.97 -17.82 17.34
N LEU A 128 -3.71 -16.51 17.23
CA LEU A 128 -2.68 -15.96 16.34
C LEU A 128 -1.29 -16.49 16.71
N LEU A 129 -0.96 -16.49 18.00
CA LEU A 129 0.33 -16.96 18.51
C LEU A 129 0.50 -18.47 18.31
N HIS A 130 -0.54 -19.26 18.56
CA HIS A 130 -0.55 -20.70 18.33
C HIS A 130 -0.39 -21.05 16.85
N LEU A 131 -1.11 -20.37 15.96
CA LEU A 131 -0.99 -20.57 14.50
C LEU A 131 0.42 -20.23 14.01
N TYR A 132 0.99 -19.13 14.50
CA TYR A 132 2.36 -18.74 14.17
C TYR A 132 3.37 -19.82 14.57
N TYR A 133 3.33 -20.31 15.81
CA TYR A 133 4.28 -21.33 16.26
C TYR A 133 4.05 -22.71 15.66
N ALA A 134 2.80 -23.11 15.42
CA ALA A 134 2.49 -24.34 14.71
C ALA A 134 3.06 -24.31 13.28
N HIS A 135 2.94 -23.16 12.61
CA HIS A 135 3.55 -22.95 11.32
C HIS A 135 5.08 -23.00 11.40
N GLN A 136 5.72 -22.32 12.36
CA GLN A 136 7.19 -22.36 12.53
C GLN A 136 7.73 -23.77 12.81
N GLU A 137 7.03 -24.58 13.61
CA GLU A 137 7.37 -25.98 13.85
C GLU A 137 7.29 -26.80 12.56
N GLN A 138 6.26 -26.60 11.74
CA GLN A 138 6.16 -27.21 10.41
C GLN A 138 7.29 -26.75 9.49
N MET A 139 7.66 -25.45 9.52
CA MET A 139 8.72 -24.88 8.68
C MET A 139 10.12 -25.42 9.03
N ARG A 140 10.39 -25.68 10.31
CA ARG A 140 11.67 -26.26 10.76
C ARG A 140 11.96 -27.62 10.13
N SER A 141 10.92 -28.35 9.73
CA SER A 141 11.05 -29.67 9.10
C SER A 141 11.36 -29.64 7.59
N GLN A 142 11.22 -28.49 6.91
CA GLN A 142 11.33 -28.41 5.43
C GLN A 142 12.11 -27.16 4.96
N ARG A 143 13.43 -27.33 4.72
CA ARG A 143 14.37 -26.22 4.42
C ARG A 143 14.07 -25.46 3.12
N ALA A 144 13.71 -26.15 2.04
CA ALA A 144 13.34 -25.50 0.78
C ALA A 144 12.02 -24.70 0.88
N PHE A 145 11.06 -25.23 1.64
CA PHE A 145 9.80 -24.54 1.90
C PHE A 145 10.02 -23.29 2.76
N ARG A 146 11.00 -23.30 3.67
CA ARG A 146 11.39 -22.13 4.48
C ARG A 146 11.89 -20.95 3.63
N GLU A 147 12.76 -21.19 2.65
CA GLU A 147 13.29 -20.10 1.79
C GLU A 147 12.18 -19.51 0.90
N ILE A 148 11.38 -20.35 0.26
CA ILE A 148 10.23 -19.94 -0.56
C ILE A 148 9.22 -19.15 0.27
N LEU A 149 8.91 -19.62 1.49
CA LEU A 149 7.90 -18.99 2.33
C LEU A 149 8.39 -17.70 2.98
N ILE A 150 9.67 -17.59 3.34
CA ILE A 150 10.27 -16.33 3.78
C ILE A 150 10.16 -15.27 2.66
N VAL A 151 10.50 -15.63 1.42
CA VAL A 151 10.35 -14.72 0.27
C VAL A 151 8.89 -14.35 0.02
N ARG A 152 7.96 -15.30 0.15
CA ARG A 152 6.52 -15.02 0.01
C ARG A 152 6.00 -14.09 1.11
N ASP A 153 6.42 -14.29 2.34
CA ASP A 153 6.05 -13.44 3.48
C ASP A 153 6.61 -12.02 3.30
N PHE A 154 7.82 -11.87 2.76
CA PHE A 154 8.39 -10.55 2.41
C PHE A 154 7.63 -9.88 1.27
N ASN A 155 7.18 -10.61 0.25
CA ASN A 155 6.34 -10.07 -0.82
C ASN A 155 5.04 -9.49 -0.26
N ILE A 156 4.32 -10.26 0.56
CA ILE A 156 3.05 -9.81 1.17
C ILE A 156 3.28 -8.57 2.04
N VAL A 157 4.31 -8.59 2.89
CA VAL A 157 4.63 -7.44 3.76
C VAL A 157 5.00 -6.21 2.92
N PHE A 158 5.76 -6.38 1.85
CA PHE A 158 6.12 -5.29 0.96
C PHE A 158 4.91 -4.70 0.25
N GLU A 159 4.04 -5.54 -0.31
CA GLU A 159 2.76 -5.15 -0.90
C GLU A 159 1.92 -4.34 0.10
N ASP A 160 1.74 -4.83 1.32
CA ASP A 160 0.99 -4.11 2.36
C ASP A 160 1.60 -2.75 2.71
N MET A 161 2.92 -2.64 2.79
CA MET A 161 3.60 -1.38 3.11
C MET A 161 3.44 -0.35 2.00
N ILE A 162 3.63 -0.76 0.74
CA ILE A 162 3.43 0.11 -0.42
C ILE A 162 1.97 0.53 -0.51
N ASP A 163 1.03 -0.38 -0.27
CA ASP A 163 -0.40 -0.07 -0.30
C ASP A 163 -0.77 0.98 0.74
N ALA A 164 -0.32 0.80 1.98
CA ALA A 164 -0.58 1.75 3.05
C ALA A 164 0.06 3.14 2.81
N LEU A 165 1.25 3.17 2.19
CA LEU A 165 1.96 4.41 1.93
C LEU A 165 1.45 5.14 0.69
N LEU A 166 1.07 4.43 -0.38
CA LEU A 166 0.82 5.03 -1.69
C LEU A 166 -0.63 4.99 -2.15
N SER A 167 -1.47 4.05 -1.69
CA SER A 167 -2.86 3.96 -2.15
C SER A 167 -3.79 4.93 -1.41
N ASP A 168 -4.92 5.23 -2.03
CA ASP A 168 -5.98 5.93 -1.33
C ASP A 168 -6.67 5.00 -0.32
N PRO A 169 -7.16 5.55 0.81
CA PRO A 169 -7.87 4.76 1.81
C PRO A 169 -9.08 4.04 1.21
N LYS A 170 -9.34 2.79 1.61
CA LYS A 170 -10.52 2.04 1.14
C LYS A 170 -11.86 2.81 1.23
N PRO A 171 -12.15 3.64 2.26
CA PRO A 171 -13.39 4.40 2.30
C PRO A 171 -13.57 5.41 1.15
N THR A 172 -12.50 5.85 0.50
CA THR A 172 -12.56 6.83 -0.60
C THR A 172 -12.64 6.17 -1.98
N LEU A 173 -12.54 4.85 -2.06
CA LEU A 173 -12.56 4.08 -3.30
C LEU A 173 -13.75 3.10 -3.28
N PRO A 174 -14.59 3.05 -4.33
CA PRO A 174 -15.60 1.99 -4.42
C PRO A 174 -14.92 0.62 -4.39
N ALA A 175 -15.46 -0.32 -3.61
CA ALA A 175 -14.82 -1.60 -3.33
C ALA A 175 -14.39 -2.36 -4.60
N ALA A 176 -15.21 -2.28 -5.66
CA ALA A 176 -14.98 -2.93 -6.95
C ALA A 176 -13.66 -2.51 -7.64
N PHE A 177 -13.13 -1.31 -7.37
CA PHE A 177 -11.85 -0.88 -7.95
C PHE A 177 -10.66 -1.66 -7.39
N LYS A 178 -10.76 -2.07 -6.12
CA LYS A 178 -9.71 -2.85 -5.44
C LYS A 178 -9.98 -4.35 -5.52
N ASP A 179 -11.23 -4.75 -5.29
CA ASP A 179 -11.71 -6.13 -5.34
C ASP A 179 -12.58 -6.31 -6.59
N GLN A 180 -11.96 -6.68 -7.70
CA GLN A 180 -12.56 -6.66 -9.03
C GLN A 180 -13.54 -7.82 -9.23
N PRO A 181 -14.59 -7.66 -10.08
CA PRO A 181 -15.60 -8.69 -10.31
C PRO A 181 -15.07 -10.02 -10.86
N ASP A 182 -13.91 -10.01 -11.53
CA ASP A 182 -13.24 -11.19 -12.05
C ASP A 182 -12.43 -11.96 -10.98
N GLY A 183 -12.60 -11.60 -9.71
CA GLY A 183 -11.92 -12.20 -8.57
C GLY A 183 -10.48 -11.71 -8.36
N LYS A 184 -10.02 -10.75 -9.16
CA LYS A 184 -8.68 -10.17 -9.01
C LYS A 184 -8.67 -9.01 -8.02
N ARG A 185 -7.51 -8.81 -7.42
CA ARG A 185 -7.29 -7.73 -6.44
C ARG A 185 -6.18 -6.80 -6.93
N VAL A 186 -6.51 -5.52 -7.10
CA VAL A 186 -5.52 -4.48 -7.39
C VAL A 186 -4.75 -4.18 -6.12
N ASP A 187 -3.42 -4.22 -6.20
CA ASP A 187 -2.57 -3.97 -5.04
C ASP A 187 -2.66 -2.48 -4.66
N HIS A 188 -2.29 -1.62 -5.63
CA HIS A 188 -2.17 -0.18 -5.43
C HIS A 188 -3.05 0.61 -6.38
N ILE A 189 -3.84 1.52 -5.82
CA ILE A 189 -4.67 2.43 -6.61
C ILE A 189 -4.92 3.72 -5.85
N TYR A 190 -4.82 4.84 -6.56
CA TYR A 190 -5.13 6.16 -6.02
C TYR A 190 -5.59 7.10 -7.14
N ALA A 191 -6.47 8.04 -6.82
CA ALA A 191 -6.83 9.12 -7.72
C ALA A 191 -5.75 10.20 -7.69
N TYR A 192 -5.37 10.68 -8.85
CA TYR A 192 -4.39 11.77 -8.98
C TYR A 192 -4.62 12.50 -10.30
N THR A 193 -3.99 13.66 -10.44
CA THR A 193 -4.01 14.43 -11.69
C THR A 193 -3.59 13.55 -12.87
N GLY A 194 -4.33 13.63 -13.97
CA GLY A 194 -4.03 12.95 -15.23
C GLY A 194 -2.72 13.42 -15.87
N LEU A 195 -2.34 12.75 -16.95
CA LEU A 195 -1.05 12.98 -17.63
C LEU A 195 -1.04 14.18 -18.57
N LEU A 196 -2.21 14.72 -18.92
CA LEU A 196 -2.30 15.71 -19.99
C LEU A 196 -2.07 17.13 -19.48
N GLU A 197 -2.66 17.49 -18.34
CA GLU A 197 -2.50 18.80 -17.72
C GLU A 197 -2.50 18.75 -16.19
N PRO A 198 -1.75 19.65 -15.50
CA PRO A 198 -1.66 19.71 -14.03
C PRO A 198 -2.96 20.12 -13.32
N GLN A 199 -3.83 20.88 -13.99
CA GLN A 199 -5.08 21.41 -13.45
C GLN A 199 -6.31 20.80 -14.16
N GLY A 200 -6.10 19.71 -14.89
CA GLY A 200 -7.11 19.04 -15.69
C GLY A 200 -7.82 17.91 -14.94
N ASP A 201 -8.22 16.91 -15.70
CA ASP A 201 -8.93 15.73 -15.21
C ASP A 201 -8.10 14.92 -14.21
N SER A 202 -8.77 14.30 -13.25
CA SER A 202 -8.19 13.24 -12.42
C SER A 202 -8.50 11.88 -13.01
N ILE A 203 -7.58 10.94 -12.84
CA ILE A 203 -7.74 9.52 -13.19
C ILE A 203 -7.12 8.66 -12.09
N TYR A 204 -7.44 7.37 -12.09
CA TYR A 204 -6.74 6.44 -11.22
C TYR A 204 -5.37 6.09 -11.79
N HIS A 205 -4.38 6.16 -10.93
CA HIS A 205 -3.05 5.60 -11.14
C HIS A 205 -3.03 4.23 -10.46
N ILE A 206 -2.53 3.23 -11.17
CA ILE A 206 -2.69 1.83 -10.79
C ILE A 206 -1.32 1.18 -10.72
N GLY A 207 -1.08 0.37 -9.69
CA GLY A 207 0.17 -0.37 -9.61
C GLY A 207 0.10 -1.69 -8.90
N ASP A 208 1.17 -2.44 -9.11
CA ASP A 208 1.49 -3.74 -8.51
C ASP A 208 2.89 -3.60 -7.91
N SER A 209 3.15 -4.32 -6.83
CA SER A 209 4.47 -4.29 -6.21
C SER A 209 4.92 -5.69 -5.87
N LYS A 210 6.20 -5.98 -6.05
CA LYS A 210 6.76 -7.25 -5.62
C LYS A 210 8.14 -7.07 -5.03
N TYR A 211 8.44 -7.88 -4.04
CA TYR A 211 9.77 -8.02 -3.48
C TYR A 211 10.60 -8.93 -4.38
N TYR A 212 11.62 -8.35 -5.03
CA TYR A 212 12.59 -9.12 -5.80
C TYR A 212 13.94 -9.14 -5.07
N THR A 213 14.61 -10.28 -5.08
CA THR A 213 16.06 -10.32 -4.90
C THR A 213 16.73 -9.61 -6.09
N ALA A 214 17.82 -8.89 -5.82
CA ALA A 214 18.58 -8.18 -6.84
C ALA A 214 18.92 -9.12 -8.01
N GLY A 215 18.53 -8.74 -9.24
CA GLY A 215 18.76 -9.50 -10.46
C GLY A 215 17.52 -10.15 -11.11
N ASN A 216 16.36 -10.14 -10.47
CA ASN A 216 15.13 -10.67 -11.10
C ASN A 216 14.47 -9.63 -12.02
N THR A 217 14.17 -10.05 -13.25
CA THR A 217 13.42 -9.26 -14.23
C THR A 217 11.91 -9.37 -14.00
N ILE A 218 11.16 -8.35 -14.40
CA ILE A 218 9.70 -8.40 -14.34
C ILE A 218 9.20 -9.28 -15.48
N GLY A 219 8.70 -10.46 -15.13
CA GLY A 219 8.18 -11.43 -16.09
C GLY A 219 6.93 -10.96 -16.84
N PRO A 220 6.65 -11.55 -18.03
CA PRO A 220 5.53 -11.17 -18.89
C PRO A 220 4.16 -11.35 -18.21
N GLU A 221 4.02 -12.32 -17.30
CA GLU A 221 2.78 -12.55 -16.55
C GLU A 221 2.41 -11.37 -15.65
N SER A 222 3.40 -10.78 -14.94
CA SER A 222 3.17 -9.59 -14.10
C SER A 222 2.72 -8.40 -14.95
N VAL A 223 3.30 -8.23 -16.14
CA VAL A 223 2.92 -7.17 -17.09
C VAL A 223 1.49 -7.37 -17.57
N PHE A 224 1.13 -8.59 -17.96
CA PHE A 224 -0.22 -8.93 -18.40
C PHE A 224 -1.26 -8.75 -17.29
N LYS A 225 -0.93 -9.17 -16.07
CA LYS A 225 -1.74 -8.95 -14.86
C LYS A 225 -2.02 -7.46 -14.66
N GLN A 226 -0.98 -6.62 -14.72
CA GLN A 226 -1.11 -5.17 -14.57
C GLN A 226 -2.00 -4.53 -15.64
N PHE A 227 -1.86 -4.93 -16.91
CA PHE A 227 -2.74 -4.43 -17.97
C PHE A 227 -4.19 -4.87 -17.79
N THR A 228 -4.41 -6.06 -17.23
CA THR A 228 -5.77 -6.51 -16.91
C THR A 228 -6.40 -5.64 -15.81
N TYR A 229 -5.62 -5.28 -14.79
CA TYR A 229 -6.08 -4.38 -13.73
C TYR A 229 -6.48 -3.02 -14.28
N ALA A 230 -5.67 -2.47 -15.17
CA ALA A 230 -5.96 -1.22 -15.86
C ALA A 230 -7.28 -1.27 -16.64
N ARG A 231 -7.49 -2.31 -17.45
CA ARG A 231 -8.72 -2.48 -18.24
C ARG A 231 -9.97 -2.54 -17.37
N ASN A 232 -9.89 -3.27 -16.26
CA ASN A 232 -10.99 -3.42 -15.32
C ASN A 232 -11.32 -2.09 -14.63
N VAL A 233 -10.30 -1.33 -14.20
CA VAL A 233 -10.49 0.01 -13.60
C VAL A 233 -11.11 0.99 -14.60
N ILE A 234 -10.64 1.00 -15.86
CA ILE A 234 -11.22 1.82 -16.92
C ILE A 234 -12.68 1.43 -17.15
N GLN A 235 -12.99 0.13 -17.26
CA GLN A 235 -14.37 -0.34 -17.46
C GLN A 235 -15.30 0.10 -16.32
N LEU A 236 -14.89 -0.10 -15.06
CA LEU A 236 -15.67 0.33 -13.90
C LEU A 236 -15.92 1.84 -13.90
N ASN A 237 -14.94 2.64 -14.33
CA ASN A 237 -15.13 4.08 -14.47
C ASN A 237 -16.17 4.42 -15.55
N ILE A 238 -16.14 3.73 -16.69
CA ILE A 238 -17.11 3.92 -17.77
C ILE A 238 -18.51 3.46 -17.36
N ASP A 239 -18.62 2.40 -16.58
CA ASP A 239 -19.92 1.96 -16.03
C ASP A 239 -20.51 3.04 -15.14
N LEU A 240 -19.70 3.62 -14.23
CA LEU A 240 -20.12 4.76 -13.40
C LEU A 240 -20.50 6.01 -14.21
N LEU A 241 -19.77 6.29 -15.30
CA LEU A 241 -20.09 7.39 -16.21
C LEU A 241 -21.47 7.17 -16.86
N ASN A 242 -21.71 5.99 -17.43
CA ASN A 242 -22.97 5.66 -18.10
C ASN A 242 -24.16 5.63 -17.13
N GLU A 243 -23.92 5.32 -15.86
CA GLU A 243 -24.94 5.38 -14.79
C GLU A 243 -25.17 6.81 -14.24
N GLY A 244 -24.40 7.82 -14.68
CA GLY A 244 -24.47 9.18 -14.15
C GLY A 244 -23.99 9.31 -12.70
N LYS A 245 -23.15 8.36 -12.23
CA LYS A 245 -22.63 8.29 -10.85
C LYS A 245 -21.18 8.70 -10.72
N LEU A 246 -20.52 9.04 -11.83
CA LEU A 246 -19.13 9.46 -11.83
C LEU A 246 -19.02 10.90 -11.30
N ALA A 247 -18.28 11.08 -10.21
CA ALA A 247 -18.06 12.40 -9.61
C ALA A 247 -16.85 13.12 -10.26
N PRO A 248 -16.99 14.40 -10.67
CA PRO A 248 -15.85 15.22 -11.02
C PRO A 248 -14.85 15.33 -9.85
N PRO A 249 -13.54 15.49 -10.10
CA PRO A 249 -12.89 15.67 -11.40
C PRO A 249 -12.48 14.36 -12.09
N LEU A 250 -13.00 13.19 -11.67
CA LEU A 250 -12.59 11.91 -12.23
C LEU A 250 -13.17 11.71 -13.64
N ARG A 251 -12.33 11.61 -14.67
CA ARG A 251 -12.77 11.50 -16.07
C ARG A 251 -11.81 10.68 -16.93
N TYR A 252 -12.30 9.54 -17.42
CA TYR A 252 -11.54 8.69 -18.34
C TYR A 252 -11.88 8.89 -19.81
N ARG A 253 -13.13 9.25 -20.15
CA ARG A 253 -13.58 9.40 -21.53
C ARG A 253 -14.18 10.79 -21.73
N ASP A 254 -13.83 11.43 -22.84
CA ASP A 254 -14.53 12.62 -23.31
C ASP A 254 -15.69 12.23 -24.24
N GLU A 255 -16.86 12.83 -24.03
CA GLU A 255 -18.08 12.48 -24.76
C GLU A 255 -18.07 12.92 -26.23
N VAL A 256 -17.35 13.99 -26.57
CA VAL A 256 -17.35 14.55 -27.93
C VAL A 256 -16.32 13.87 -28.81
N THR A 257 -15.11 13.65 -28.29
CA THR A 257 -14.02 13.00 -29.04
C THR A 257 -14.05 11.47 -28.97
N GLU A 258 -14.79 10.90 -28.01
CA GLU A 258 -14.75 9.50 -27.61
C GLU A 258 -13.33 9.00 -27.20
N GLY A 259 -12.40 9.93 -26.99
CA GLY A 259 -11.04 9.64 -26.58
C GLY A 259 -10.96 9.25 -25.11
N TYR A 260 -9.98 8.41 -24.78
CA TYR A 260 -9.69 7.97 -23.43
C TYR A 260 -8.41 8.61 -22.89
N ALA A 261 -8.44 9.08 -21.64
CA ALA A 261 -7.27 9.59 -20.96
C ALA A 261 -6.23 8.47 -20.73
N PRO A 262 -4.95 8.65 -21.10
CA PRO A 262 -3.94 7.61 -20.93
C PRO A 262 -3.73 7.28 -19.46
N THR A 263 -3.89 6.00 -19.09
CA THR A 263 -3.86 5.55 -17.70
C THR A 263 -2.43 5.20 -17.26
N PRO A 264 -1.88 5.86 -16.23
CA PRO A 264 -0.57 5.55 -15.69
C PRO A 264 -0.61 4.21 -14.94
N ASN A 265 0.19 3.25 -15.41
CA ASN A 265 0.46 2.04 -14.67
C ASN A 265 1.91 2.03 -14.22
N PHE A 266 2.13 1.57 -13.00
CA PHE A 266 3.47 1.46 -12.44
C PHE A 266 3.67 0.11 -11.76
N PHE A 267 4.91 -0.34 -11.78
CA PHE A 267 5.32 -1.55 -11.10
C PHE A 267 6.47 -1.23 -10.14
N ILE A 268 6.35 -1.61 -8.87
CA ILE A 268 7.35 -1.27 -7.85
C ILE A 268 8.09 -2.54 -7.41
N SER A 269 9.41 -2.52 -7.58
CA SER A 269 10.31 -3.59 -7.16
C SER A 269 11.11 -3.14 -5.95
N ALA A 270 11.10 -3.94 -4.88
CA ALA A 270 11.98 -3.68 -3.76
C ALA A 270 13.42 -4.10 -4.07
N PHE A 271 14.40 -3.35 -3.57
CA PHE A 271 15.79 -3.79 -3.41
C PHE A 271 16.29 -3.46 -2.01
N VAL A 272 17.33 -4.16 -1.56
CA VAL A 272 18.01 -3.86 -0.30
C VAL A 272 19.35 -3.23 -0.65
N ASN A 273 19.57 -1.99 -0.20
CA ASN A 273 20.81 -1.26 -0.42
C ASN A 273 21.52 -1.00 0.89
N ASP A 274 22.63 -1.70 1.14
CA ASP A 274 23.64 -1.38 2.17
C ASP A 274 23.10 -0.87 3.52
N LEU A 275 22.04 -1.48 4.03
CA LEU A 275 21.39 -1.09 5.29
C LEU A 275 21.01 0.40 5.40
N ASN A 276 20.77 1.07 4.27
CA ASN A 276 20.40 2.48 4.24
C ASN A 276 18.89 2.65 4.48
N PHE A 277 18.51 3.41 5.52
CA PHE A 277 17.11 3.72 5.85
C PHE A 277 16.73 5.18 5.55
N GLY A 278 17.68 6.01 5.10
CA GLY A 278 17.51 7.46 4.95
C GLY A 278 17.09 7.92 3.55
N THR A 279 17.31 7.09 2.52
CA THR A 279 16.97 7.44 1.13
C THR A 279 16.05 6.40 0.50
N ASP A 280 15.03 6.86 -0.21
CA ASP A 280 14.05 5.99 -0.88
C ASP A 280 14.67 5.12 -1.97
N GLY A 281 15.77 5.56 -2.60
CA GLY A 281 16.38 4.86 -3.72
C GLY A 281 15.41 4.67 -4.89
N LEU A 282 14.35 5.48 -4.99
CA LEU A 282 13.35 5.35 -6.02
C LEU A 282 14.02 5.67 -7.37
N ALA A 283 13.92 4.76 -8.33
CA ALA A 283 14.54 4.91 -9.64
C ALA A 283 13.75 4.14 -10.70
N LEU A 284 13.64 4.69 -11.91
CA LEU A 284 13.13 3.95 -13.05
C LEU A 284 14.09 2.78 -13.35
N ARG A 285 13.55 1.60 -13.69
CA ARG A 285 14.35 0.42 -13.99
C ARG A 285 14.99 0.51 -15.39
N ASP A 286 16.29 0.24 -15.45
CA ASP A 286 17.06 0.25 -16.70
C ASP A 286 16.84 -1.01 -17.57
N ASP A 287 16.38 -2.13 -16.98
CA ASP A 287 16.20 -3.43 -17.65
C ASP A 287 14.87 -3.56 -18.41
N THR A 288 14.05 -2.52 -18.37
CA THR A 288 12.90 -2.37 -19.24
C THR A 288 13.26 -1.40 -20.34
N ASP A 289 13.10 -1.78 -21.61
CA ASP A 289 12.84 -0.79 -22.66
C ASP A 289 11.79 0.16 -22.09
N LYS A 290 12.17 1.44 -21.92
CA LYS A 290 11.76 2.38 -20.84
C LYS A 290 10.26 2.56 -20.57
N LEU A 291 9.40 1.98 -21.39
CA LEU A 291 7.96 1.81 -21.17
C LEU A 291 7.49 0.51 -21.84
N ARG A 292 6.72 -0.30 -21.10
CA ARG A 292 5.96 -1.40 -21.70
C ARG A 292 4.58 -0.91 -22.12
N THR A 293 4.18 -1.20 -23.35
CA THR A 293 2.89 -0.78 -23.90
C THR A 293 2.04 -1.98 -24.31
N ASN A 294 0.73 -1.86 -24.08
CA ASN A 294 -0.28 -2.69 -24.73
C ASN A 294 -1.13 -1.75 -25.57
N ARG A 295 -1.39 -2.09 -26.83
CA ARG A 295 -2.18 -1.25 -27.73
C ARG A 295 -2.80 -2.09 -28.83
N HIS A 296 -4.02 -1.75 -29.19
CA HIS A 296 -4.67 -2.28 -30.39
C HIS A 296 -4.13 -1.56 -31.63
N PHE A 297 -4.09 -0.22 -31.59
CA PHE A 297 -3.63 0.62 -32.69
C PHE A 297 -2.34 1.34 -32.31
N ALA A 298 -1.32 1.26 -33.17
CA ALA A 298 0.02 1.76 -32.87
C ALA A 298 0.08 3.28 -32.67
N ASP A 299 -0.85 4.00 -33.29
CA ASP A 299 -0.92 5.44 -33.48
C ASP A 299 -1.97 6.14 -32.62
N ARG A 300 -2.74 5.40 -31.81
CA ARG A 300 -3.86 5.94 -31.03
C ARG A 300 -3.54 6.00 -29.54
N LEU A 301 -2.99 7.13 -29.10
CA LEU A 301 -2.67 7.33 -27.69
C LEU A 301 -3.93 7.36 -26.80
N PHE A 302 -5.00 7.97 -27.29
CA PHE A 302 -6.26 8.14 -26.57
C PHE A 302 -7.26 7.03 -26.85
N ASP A 303 -6.77 5.84 -27.16
CA ASP A 303 -7.58 4.63 -27.28
C ASP A 303 -7.68 3.95 -25.91
N ARG A 304 -8.84 3.39 -25.61
CA ARG A 304 -9.09 2.64 -24.38
C ARG A 304 -8.05 1.53 -24.15
N ASP A 305 -7.63 0.86 -25.22
CA ASP A 305 -6.70 -0.26 -25.15
C ASP A 305 -5.23 0.16 -25.16
N THR A 306 -4.93 1.46 -25.20
CA THR A 306 -3.57 1.97 -25.09
C THR A 306 -3.16 2.11 -23.62
N LEU A 307 -2.46 1.10 -23.13
CA LEU A 307 -2.03 0.98 -21.73
C LEU A 307 -0.52 1.15 -21.62
N LEU A 308 -0.08 1.97 -20.68
CA LEU A 308 1.31 2.39 -20.48
C LEU A 308 1.79 1.89 -19.10
N LEU A 309 2.93 1.19 -19.05
CA LEU A 309 3.51 0.65 -17.82
C LEU A 309 4.98 1.03 -17.64
N GLN A 310 5.29 1.75 -16.56
CA GLN A 310 6.65 2.02 -16.09
C GLN A 310 7.01 1.13 -14.90
N ALA A 311 8.29 0.81 -14.74
CA ALA A 311 8.77 -0.01 -13.64
C ALA A 311 9.84 0.71 -12.83
N TYR A 312 9.77 0.60 -11.52
CA TYR A 312 10.63 1.31 -10.58
C TYR A 312 11.26 0.36 -9.58
N ASN A 313 12.49 0.67 -9.17
CA ASN A 313 13.14 0.12 -8.00
C ASN A 313 12.94 1.06 -6.81
N ILE A 314 12.76 0.51 -5.62
CA ILE A 314 12.71 1.27 -4.36
C ILE A 314 13.43 0.52 -3.24
N ASN A 315 14.09 1.26 -2.36
CA ASN A 315 14.78 0.73 -1.21
C ASN A 315 13.78 0.20 -0.17
N PHE A 316 13.76 -1.11 0.01
CA PHE A 316 12.88 -1.82 0.95
C PHE A 316 13.02 -1.28 2.39
N LEU A 317 14.25 -0.98 2.83
CA LEU A 317 14.52 -0.56 4.21
C LEU A 317 13.97 0.85 4.49
N TYR A 318 14.05 1.74 3.51
CA TYR A 318 13.43 3.05 3.61
C TYR A 318 11.90 2.96 3.66
N VAL A 319 11.30 2.11 2.80
CA VAL A 319 9.84 1.88 2.80
C VAL A 319 9.38 1.34 4.15
N LEU A 320 10.11 0.36 4.70
CA LEU A 320 9.85 -0.18 6.03
C LEU A 320 9.95 0.89 7.13
N ALA A 321 11.02 1.69 7.12
CA ALA A 321 11.20 2.77 8.11
C ALA A 321 10.08 3.81 8.04
N THR A 322 9.70 4.22 6.83
CA THR A 322 8.62 5.19 6.60
C THR A 322 7.27 4.62 7.04
N TYR A 323 6.98 3.36 6.73
CA TYR A 323 5.74 2.68 7.12
C TYR A 323 5.56 2.60 8.65
N VAL A 324 6.62 2.26 9.38
CA VAL A 324 6.56 2.17 10.85
C VAL A 324 6.73 3.51 11.56
N SER A 325 7.06 4.58 10.84
CA SER A 325 7.27 5.91 11.41
C SER A 325 5.95 6.45 12.00
N PRO A 326 5.96 6.99 13.24
CA PRO A 326 4.79 7.68 13.78
C PRO A 326 4.59 9.08 13.17
N ASP A 327 5.53 9.59 12.36
CA ASP A 327 5.42 10.89 11.70
C ASP A 327 4.55 10.81 10.43
N ALA A 328 3.27 11.14 10.59
CA ALA A 328 2.33 11.22 9.47
C ALA A 328 2.74 12.24 8.39
N ALA A 329 3.45 13.32 8.76
CA ALA A 329 3.94 14.28 7.79
C ALA A 329 5.05 13.69 6.91
N GLN A 330 5.92 12.85 7.48
CA GLN A 330 6.92 12.11 6.71
C GLN A 330 6.27 11.15 5.72
N GLN A 331 5.28 10.37 6.16
CA GLN A 331 4.55 9.45 5.29
C GLN A 331 3.84 10.18 4.14
N ASN A 332 3.19 11.30 4.44
CA ASN A 332 2.52 12.12 3.43
C ASN A 332 3.50 12.75 2.44
N ARG A 333 4.65 13.26 2.91
CA ARG A 333 5.71 13.78 2.02
C ARG A 333 6.19 12.70 1.06
N PHE A 334 6.46 11.49 1.56
CA PHE A 334 6.88 10.37 0.73
C PHE A 334 5.81 9.95 -0.28
N ARG A 335 4.53 9.90 0.14
CA ARG A 335 3.40 9.62 -0.75
C ARG A 335 3.35 10.62 -1.90
N GLU A 336 3.29 11.91 -1.59
CA GLU A 336 3.14 12.96 -2.60
C GLU A 336 4.35 13.03 -3.53
N SER A 337 5.58 12.95 -3.00
CA SER A 337 6.78 12.97 -3.84
C SER A 337 6.86 11.77 -4.78
N THR A 338 6.43 10.59 -4.31
CA THR A 338 6.42 9.36 -5.12
C THR A 338 5.35 9.44 -6.22
N ARG A 339 4.12 9.83 -5.88
CA ARG A 339 3.01 9.99 -6.84
C ARG A 339 3.34 11.04 -7.90
N GLN A 340 3.89 12.18 -7.49
CA GLN A 340 4.36 13.23 -8.40
C GLN A 340 5.44 12.69 -9.34
N ARG A 341 6.41 11.93 -8.83
CA ARG A 341 7.48 11.37 -9.65
C ARG A 341 6.97 10.38 -10.69
N PHE A 342 6.06 9.47 -10.33
CA PHE A 342 5.45 8.55 -11.30
C PHE A 342 4.76 9.30 -12.44
N ARG A 343 4.00 10.35 -12.11
CA ARG A 343 3.37 11.21 -13.10
C ARG A 343 4.40 11.89 -14.00
N THR A 344 5.39 12.58 -13.41
CA THR A 344 6.39 13.35 -14.15
C THR A 344 7.21 12.49 -15.10
N GLU A 345 7.60 11.28 -14.68
CA GLU A 345 8.35 10.35 -15.54
C GLU A 345 7.50 9.86 -16.72
N MET A 346 6.20 9.61 -16.51
CA MET A 346 5.28 9.21 -17.58
C MET A 346 5.02 10.37 -18.55
N VAL A 347 4.81 11.58 -18.05
CA VAL A 347 4.67 12.81 -18.86
C VAL A 347 5.92 13.05 -19.70
N THR A 348 7.10 12.92 -19.08
CA THR A 348 8.38 13.05 -19.77
C THR A 348 8.53 12.02 -20.88
N TYR A 349 8.11 10.77 -20.63
CA TYR A 349 8.10 9.73 -21.65
C TYR A 349 7.15 10.07 -22.81
N LEU A 350 5.94 10.53 -22.51
CA LEU A 350 4.94 10.88 -23.52
C LEU A 350 5.42 12.02 -24.42
N ASN A 351 5.96 13.10 -23.84
CA ASN A 351 6.53 14.21 -24.62
C ASN A 351 7.71 13.78 -25.51
N LYS A 352 8.46 12.73 -25.14
CA LYS A 352 9.54 12.16 -25.98
C LYS A 352 9.01 11.23 -27.08
N SER A 353 7.85 10.61 -26.88
CA SER A 353 7.33 9.56 -27.75
C SER A 353 6.26 10.08 -28.73
N TYR A 354 5.58 11.16 -28.37
CA TYR A 354 4.49 11.77 -29.13
C TYR A 354 4.72 13.26 -29.32
N SER A 355 4.27 13.76 -30.46
CA SER A 355 4.09 15.17 -30.76
C SER A 355 2.64 15.54 -30.43
N PHE A 356 2.46 16.43 -29.46
CA PHE A 356 1.14 16.90 -29.07
C PHE A 356 0.82 18.24 -29.74
N TRP A 357 -0.42 18.37 -30.18
CA TRP A 357 -0.93 19.57 -30.83
C TRP A 357 -2.26 19.96 -30.21
N LYS A 358 -2.39 21.21 -29.80
CA LYS A 358 -3.67 21.81 -29.46
C LYS A 358 -4.30 22.35 -30.73
N ILE A 359 -5.51 21.86 -31.03
CA ILE A 359 -6.34 22.34 -32.13
C ILE A 359 -7.51 23.10 -31.56
N THR A 360 -7.69 24.33 -32.02
CA THR A 360 -8.79 25.21 -31.65
C THR A 360 -9.60 25.49 -32.92
N PRO A 361 -10.68 24.71 -33.19
CA PRO A 361 -11.60 24.98 -34.28
C PRO A 361 -12.18 26.39 -34.20
N HIS A 362 -12.59 26.97 -35.32
CA HIS A 362 -13.28 28.25 -35.28
C HIS A 362 -14.55 28.18 -34.40
N PRO A 363 -14.87 29.21 -33.58
CA PRO A 363 -15.80 29.09 -32.46
C PRO A 363 -17.20 28.52 -32.77
N SER A 364 -17.72 28.76 -33.97
CA SER A 364 -19.04 28.25 -34.40
C SER A 364 -19.03 26.83 -34.97
N THR A 365 -17.88 26.15 -34.96
CA THR A 365 -17.66 24.93 -35.75
C THR A 365 -17.15 23.74 -34.96
N PHE A 366 -16.94 23.83 -33.64
CA PHE A 366 -16.31 22.77 -32.85
C PHE A 366 -16.92 21.37 -33.08
N ASP A 367 -18.21 21.20 -32.83
CA ASP A 367 -18.88 19.90 -33.01
C ASP A 367 -18.87 19.43 -34.47
N SER A 368 -19.00 20.37 -35.42
CA SER A 368 -18.95 20.06 -36.85
C SER A 368 -17.55 19.62 -37.30
N PHE A 369 -16.50 20.21 -36.72
CA PHE A 369 -15.10 19.85 -36.97
C PHE A 369 -14.83 18.43 -36.46
N VAL A 370 -15.20 18.15 -35.21
CA VAL A 370 -15.02 16.82 -34.60
C VAL A 370 -15.78 15.77 -35.40
N THR A 371 -17.05 16.02 -35.73
CA THR A 371 -17.88 15.09 -36.51
C THR A 371 -17.30 14.82 -37.90
N LYS A 372 -16.87 15.87 -38.61
CA LYS A 372 -16.29 15.76 -39.96
C LYS A 372 -14.99 14.95 -39.97
N HIS A 373 -14.13 15.15 -38.98
CA HIS A 373 -12.79 14.53 -38.93
C HIS A 373 -12.74 13.30 -38.02
N PHE A 374 -13.86 12.88 -37.44
CA PHE A 374 -13.95 11.83 -36.42
C PHE A 374 -13.21 10.55 -36.83
N ARG A 375 -13.49 10.01 -38.02
CA ARG A 375 -12.87 8.77 -38.50
C ARG A 375 -11.34 8.87 -38.63
N GLN A 376 -10.82 10.06 -38.93
CA GLN A 376 -9.39 10.30 -39.08
C GLN A 376 -8.69 10.50 -37.73
N LEU A 377 -9.43 11.04 -36.75
CA LEU A 377 -8.90 11.45 -35.44
C LEU A 377 -9.24 10.50 -34.29
N ILE A 378 -10.13 9.53 -34.48
CA ILE A 378 -10.57 8.60 -33.44
C ILE A 378 -9.37 7.91 -32.75
N GLY A 379 -9.34 8.00 -31.42
CA GLY A 379 -8.23 7.53 -30.58
C GLY A 379 -6.92 8.32 -30.69
N ARG A 380 -6.85 9.35 -31.55
CA ARG A 380 -5.74 10.31 -31.64
C ARG A 380 -6.08 11.67 -31.05
N MET A 381 -7.36 11.96 -30.81
CA MET A 381 -7.82 13.18 -30.15
C MET A 381 -8.42 12.89 -28.77
N TYR A 382 -8.26 13.84 -27.86
CA TYR A 382 -8.93 13.90 -26.56
C TYR A 382 -9.18 15.36 -26.20
N ARG A 383 -10.26 15.65 -25.48
CA ARG A 383 -10.55 16.99 -24.95
C ARG A 383 -10.47 16.97 -23.42
N PRO A 384 -9.40 17.53 -22.82
CA PRO A 384 -9.33 17.77 -21.38
C PRO A 384 -10.43 18.73 -20.91
N ALA A 385 -10.90 18.60 -19.67
CA ALA A 385 -11.89 19.51 -19.09
C ALA A 385 -11.48 21.01 -19.19
N ALA A 386 -10.18 21.30 -19.05
CA ALA A 386 -9.65 22.66 -19.19
C ALA A 386 -9.87 23.28 -20.59
N PHE A 387 -10.14 22.45 -21.61
CA PHE A 387 -10.35 22.89 -22.99
C PHE A 387 -11.83 23.04 -23.37
N GLU A 388 -12.74 22.87 -22.41
CA GLU A 388 -14.18 22.98 -22.63
C GLU A 388 -14.71 24.41 -22.56
N THR A 389 -13.92 25.34 -22.00
CA THR A 389 -14.36 26.70 -21.73
C THR A 389 -14.53 27.52 -23.01
N ALA A 390 -15.73 28.07 -23.18
CA ALA A 390 -16.03 29.04 -24.23
C ALA A 390 -15.27 30.37 -23.98
N PRO A 391 -14.86 31.12 -25.03
CA PRO A 391 -15.24 30.96 -26.44
C PRO A 391 -14.31 30.08 -27.30
N GLU A 392 -13.22 29.54 -26.75
CA GLU A 392 -12.16 28.87 -27.52
C GLU A 392 -12.01 27.38 -27.16
N GLN A 393 -13.09 26.62 -27.40
CA GLN A 393 -13.07 25.17 -27.24
C GLN A 393 -11.95 24.55 -28.08
N SER A 394 -11.21 23.66 -27.46
CA SER A 394 -10.02 23.07 -28.07
C SER A 394 -9.97 21.56 -27.86
N LEU A 395 -9.13 20.88 -28.62
CA LEU A 395 -8.85 19.46 -28.46
C LEU A 395 -7.35 19.20 -28.58
N LEU A 396 -6.88 18.17 -27.90
CA LEU A 396 -5.50 17.73 -27.92
C LEU A 396 -5.39 16.56 -28.91
N ILE A 397 -4.44 16.63 -29.83
CA ILE A 397 -4.11 15.52 -30.73
C ILE A 397 -2.70 15.03 -30.44
N ALA A 398 -2.50 13.72 -30.48
CA ALA A 398 -1.21 13.08 -30.28
C ALA A 398 -0.82 12.23 -31.50
N PHE A 399 0.39 12.44 -32.01
CA PHE A 399 1.00 11.60 -33.04
C PHE A 399 2.29 10.99 -32.55
N PRO A 400 2.55 9.69 -32.76
CA PRO A 400 3.87 9.12 -32.52
C PRO A 400 4.94 9.90 -33.29
N ASN A 401 6.09 10.19 -32.66
CA ASN A 401 7.17 10.97 -33.27
C ASN A 401 7.80 10.34 -34.53
N GLN A 402 7.43 9.09 -34.86
CA GLN A 402 7.87 8.39 -36.07
C GLN A 402 6.97 8.65 -37.30
N ASN A 403 5.86 9.38 -37.14
CA ASN A 403 4.91 9.66 -38.21
C ASN A 403 5.17 11.03 -38.87
N ASN A 404 4.85 11.16 -40.17
CA ASN A 404 4.91 12.42 -40.93
C ASN A 404 3.80 13.41 -40.49
N THR A 405 3.85 13.88 -39.25
CA THR A 405 2.92 14.80 -38.59
C THR A 405 2.60 16.07 -39.41
N PRO A 406 3.56 16.73 -40.09
CA PRO A 406 3.29 18.00 -40.77
C PRO A 406 2.27 17.92 -41.93
N ALA A 407 2.26 16.81 -42.69
CA ALA A 407 1.39 16.68 -43.86
C ALA A 407 -0.08 16.40 -43.50
N PHE A 408 -0.32 15.83 -42.32
CA PHE A 408 -1.67 15.55 -41.85
C PHE A 408 -2.32 16.80 -41.23
N LEU A 409 -1.53 17.60 -40.51
CA LEU A 409 -2.01 18.80 -39.83
C LEU A 409 -2.40 19.93 -40.79
N SER A 410 -1.75 20.02 -41.95
CA SER A 410 -2.08 21.02 -42.97
C SER A 410 -3.51 20.90 -43.51
N ALA A 411 -4.14 19.72 -43.37
CA ALA A 411 -5.54 19.51 -43.73
C ALA A 411 -6.51 20.31 -42.82
N PHE A 412 -6.07 20.72 -41.63
CA PHE A 412 -6.91 21.41 -40.65
C PHE A 412 -6.68 22.93 -40.59
N GLU A 413 -5.61 23.45 -41.18
CA GLU A 413 -5.19 24.87 -41.09
C GLU A 413 -6.26 25.86 -41.59
N LYS A 414 -7.18 25.42 -42.46
CA LYS A 414 -8.29 26.24 -42.97
C LYS A 414 -9.50 26.30 -42.03
N GLU A 415 -9.58 25.40 -41.06
CA GLU A 415 -10.77 25.17 -40.23
C GLU A 415 -10.49 25.35 -38.73
N ALA A 416 -9.21 25.39 -38.35
CA ALA A 416 -8.76 25.50 -36.97
C ALA A 416 -7.40 26.15 -36.84
N THR A 417 -7.16 26.78 -35.69
CA THR A 417 -5.82 27.21 -35.26
C THR A 417 -5.08 26.03 -34.64
N LEU A 418 -3.83 25.81 -35.03
CA LEU A 418 -2.99 24.74 -34.49
C LEU A 418 -1.80 25.33 -33.73
N SER A 419 -1.49 24.74 -32.57
CA SER A 419 -0.28 25.06 -31.82
C SER A 419 0.35 23.81 -31.22
N ILE A 420 1.67 23.78 -31.15
CA ILE A 420 2.39 22.71 -30.46
C ILE A 420 2.04 22.77 -28.98
N PHE A 421 1.77 21.60 -28.41
CA PHE A 421 1.45 21.46 -27.00
C PHE A 421 2.52 20.60 -26.33
N THR A 422 2.89 20.94 -25.09
CA THR A 422 3.81 20.16 -24.27
C THR A 422 3.09 19.77 -23.00
N LEU A 423 3.00 18.47 -22.73
CA LEU A 423 2.39 17.98 -21.49
C LEU A 423 3.19 18.48 -20.28
N SER A 424 2.52 18.81 -19.19
CA SER A 424 3.13 19.26 -17.92
C SER A 424 2.65 18.47 -16.74
#